data_AF-A0A5A7S4Z4-F1
#
_entry.id   AF-A0A5A7S4Z4-F1
#
_cell.length_a   1.000
_cell.length_b   1.000
_cell.length_c   1.000
_cell.angle_alpha   90.00
_cell.angle_beta   90.00
_cell.angle_gamma   90.00
#
_symmetry.space_group_name_H-M   'P 1'
#
loop_
_entity.id
_entity.type
_entity.pdbx_description
1 polymer ?
#
loop_
_entity_poly.entity_id
_entity_poly.type
_entity_poly.pdbx_seq_one_letter_code
_entity_poly.pdbx_strand_id
1 'polypeptide(L)' 'KGKCCECLRYHLSRRELPACCFPKEVERTYDRSFEKFIETYS' A
#
# COMPACT_ATOMS: atom_id res chain seq x y z
N LYS A 1 -2.85 -2.17 -20.26
CA LYS A 1 -3.17 -3.29 -19.34
C LYS A 1 -2.36 -3.12 -18.07
N GLY A 2 -3.01 -3.03 -16.91
CA GLY A 2 -2.33 -2.89 -15.61
C GLY A 2 -2.09 -4.26 -14.95
N LYS A 3 -1.05 -4.34 -14.12
CA LYS A 3 -0.70 -5.53 -13.31
C LYS A 3 -1.28 -5.46 -11.90
N CYS A 4 -2.49 -4.90 -11.74
CA CYS A 4 -3.05 -4.58 -10.43
C CYS A 4 -3.23 -5.82 -9.56
N CYS A 5 -3.66 -6.94 -10.16
CA CYS A 5 -3.81 -8.22 -9.45
C CYS A 5 -2.45 -8.79 -9.01
N GLU A 6 -1.42 -8.72 -9.86
CA GLU A 6 -0.07 -9.17 -9.48
C GLU A 6 0.56 -8.25 -8.42
N CYS A 7 0.36 -6.94 -8.54
CA CYS A 7 0.82 -5.94 -7.58
C CYS A 7 0.21 -6.19 -6.19
N LEU A 8 -1.12 -6.40 -6.13
CA LEU A 8 -1.81 -6.73 -4.89
C LEU A 8 -1.30 -8.04 -4.29
N ARG A 9 -1.17 -9.12 -5.08
CA ARG A 9 -0.64 -10.40 -4.58
C ARG A 9 0.77 -10.26 -4.00
N TYR A 10 1.64 -9.49 -4.65
CA TYR A 10 3.01 -9.26 -4.20
C TYR A 10 3.07 -8.49 -2.87
N HIS A 11 2.26 -7.45 -2.68
CA HIS A 11 2.24 -6.68 -1.44
C HIS A 11 1.56 -7.46 -0.31
N LEU A 12 0.44 -8.13 -0.59
CA LEU A 12 -0.28 -8.92 0.42
C LEU A 12 0.54 -10.10 0.92
N SER A 13 1.36 -10.75 0.07
CA SER A 13 2.27 -11.81 0.53
C SER A 13 3.34 -11.31 1.51
N ARG A 14 3.60 -10.00 1.53
CA ARG A 14 4.52 -9.31 2.44
C ARG A 14 3.81 -8.58 3.59
N ARG A 15 2.49 -8.76 3.74
CA ARG A 15 1.65 -8.01 4.69
C ARG A 15 1.74 -6.49 4.51
N GLU A 16 1.81 -6.04 3.26
CA GLU A 16 1.82 -4.63 2.86
C GLU A 16 0.65 -4.33 1.90
N LEU A 17 0.40 -3.05 1.64
CA LEU A 17 -0.49 -2.57 0.58
C LEU A 17 0.30 -1.82 -0.53
N PRO A 18 -0.20 -1.79 -1.79
CA PRO A 18 0.41 -1.00 -2.84
C PRO A 18 0.41 0.50 -2.52
N ALA A 19 1.38 1.24 -3.08
CA ALA A 19 1.46 2.70 -2.96
C ALA A 19 0.17 3.43 -3.39
N CYS A 20 -0.56 2.87 -4.36
CA CYS A 20 -1.84 3.41 -4.81
C CYS A 20 -2.93 3.47 -3.72
N CYS A 21 -2.75 2.76 -2.59
CA CYS A 21 -3.65 2.80 -1.44
C CYS A 21 -3.32 3.93 -0.46
N PHE A 22 -2.35 4.80 -0.75
CA PHE A 22 -1.89 5.85 0.15
C PHE A 22 -1.92 7.24 -0.52
N PRO A 23 -2.14 8.33 0.25
CA PRO A 23 -1.92 9.69 -0.23
C PRO A 23 -0.44 9.93 -0.61
N LYS A 24 -0.17 10.92 -1.47
CA LYS A 24 1.19 11.19 -1.98
C LYS A 24 2.19 11.48 -0.86
N GLU A 25 1.75 12.15 0.20
CA GLU A 25 2.57 12.47 1.36
C GLU A 25 2.97 11.23 2.16
N VAL A 26 2.08 10.24 2.28
CA VAL A 26 2.35 8.97 2.97
C VAL A 26 3.16 8.04 2.08
N GLU A 27 2.87 7.98 0.78
CA GLU A 27 3.65 7.19 -0.18
C GLU A 27 5.16 7.52 -0.13
N ARG A 28 5.50 8.80 0.10
CA ARG A 28 6.90 9.27 0.22
C ARG A 28 7.64 8.75 1.45
N THR A 29 6.94 8.26 2.47
CA THR A 29 7.55 7.63 3.65
C THR A 29 7.91 6.17 3.38
N TYR A 30 7.41 5.59 2.28
CA TYR A 30 7.54 4.17 1.92
C TYR A 30 6.96 3.19 2.93
N ASP A 31 6.25 3.66 3.95
CA ASP A 31 5.56 2.81 4.91
C ASP A 31 4.25 2.31 4.29
N ARG A 32 4.28 1.03 3.92
CA ARG A 32 3.17 0.32 3.26
C ARG A 32 2.47 -0.66 4.19
N SER A 33 2.72 -0.54 5.51
CA SER A 33 2.11 -1.40 6.52
C SER A 33 0.60 -1.19 6.60
N PHE A 34 -0.09 -2.19 7.12
CA PHE A 34 -1.53 -2.06 7.41
C PHE A 34 -1.78 -1.07 8.55
N GLU A 35 -0.87 -0.99 9.51
CA GLU A 35 -0.87 -0.03 10.60
C GLU A 35 -0.86 1.40 10.05
N LYS A 36 0.03 1.70 9.11
CA LYS A 36 0.07 3.03 8.48
C LYS A 36 -1.19 3.32 7.67
N PHE A 37 -1.73 2.31 6.99
CA PHE A 37 -2.99 2.46 6.26
C PHE A 37 -4.14 2.83 7.21
N ILE A 38 -4.27 2.13 8.35
CA ILE A 38 -5.30 2.43 9.35
C ILE A 38 -5.09 3.84 9.93
N GLU A 39 -3.86 4.21 10.31
CA GLU A 39 -3.53 5.56 10.81
C GLU A 39 -3.92 6.66 9.82
N THR A 40 -3.78 6.40 8.52
CA THR A 40 -4.05 7.38 7.46
C THR A 40 -5.55 7.62 7.23
N TYR A 41 -6.40 6.63 7.51
CA TYR A 41 -7.83 6.65 7.14
C TYR A 41 -8.81 6.53 8.32
N SER A 42 -8.32 6.44 9.56
CA SER A 42 -9.13 6.45 10.78
C SER A 42 -9.23 7.86 11.35
#